data_AF-A0A8J5BTI5-F1
#
_entry.id   AF-A0A8J5BTI5-F1
#
_cell.length_a   1.000
_cell.length_b   1.000
_cell.length_c   1.000
_cell.angle_alpha   90.00
_cell.angle_beta   90.00
_cell.angle_gamma   90.00
#
_symmetry.space_group_name_H-M   'P 1'
#
loop_
_entity.id
_entity.type
_entity.pdbx_description
1 polymer ?
#
loop_
_entity_poly.entity_id
_entity_poly.type
_entity_poly.pdbx_seq_one_letter_code
_entity_poly.pdbx_strand_id
1 'polypeptide(L)'
;MSEQFKEKGNALFKAQDYAAAAQQYSLAIDALPHPVYYSNRAACYLKLGDYEKAAADCKSGLDHVPEFQKPKPNVPELKPDTPIKLFFRWSQALEDQGNFAAAIYVCKSGLKTYPDNESLTTQLKKLQWVVKKEKRDMKEKACAPQPQAQPIPTPEASPTTQTIPIKVVSSLPDDLMSIYNTPETTDLLESPKLTTTSSTHHAFPTQLPLMLPDCLNAYTLAQLLKSPQNQMPEVRTYLYNYDLNQWPHIFGRGGIDADFIEEMYKAIIQNQDGPTRPKEIVQTMKKCERFNIANTFVPNDLKTKVNEICGESQ
;
A
#
# COMPACT_ATOMS: atom_id res chain seq x y z
N MET A 1 29.09 15.97 2.59
CA MET A 1 28.91 14.53 2.33
C MET A 1 27.51 14.23 1.79
N SER A 2 26.45 14.69 2.47
CA SER A 2 25.04 14.55 2.01
C SER A 2 24.78 15.08 0.60
N GLU A 3 25.35 16.22 0.22
CA GLU A 3 25.18 16.80 -1.12
C GLU A 3 25.72 15.91 -2.25
N GLN A 4 26.81 15.19 -2.02
CA GLN A 4 27.37 14.25 -3.00
C GLN A 4 26.44 13.03 -3.19
N PHE A 5 25.84 12.53 -2.10
CA PHE A 5 24.85 11.46 -2.17
C PHE A 5 23.59 11.92 -2.91
N LYS A 6 23.12 13.16 -2.66
CA LYS A 6 22.01 13.77 -3.41
C LYS A 6 22.33 13.85 -4.91
N GLU A 7 23.51 14.30 -5.30
CA GLU A 7 23.91 14.40 -6.71
C GLU A 7 23.98 13.02 -7.39
N LYS A 8 24.56 12.02 -6.73
CA LYS A 8 24.54 10.63 -7.20
C LYS A 8 23.12 10.09 -7.35
N GLY A 9 22.27 10.31 -6.35
CA GLY A 9 20.85 9.95 -6.40
C GLY A 9 20.12 10.61 -7.58
N ASN A 10 20.39 11.90 -7.84
CA ASN A 10 19.81 12.62 -8.98
C ASN A 10 20.28 12.04 -10.32
N ALA A 11 21.55 11.64 -10.44
CA ALA A 11 22.07 11.01 -11.65
C ALA A 11 21.39 9.66 -11.90
N LEU A 12 21.28 8.81 -10.87
CA LEU A 12 20.57 7.53 -10.94
C LEU A 12 19.09 7.70 -11.26
N PHE A 13 18.43 8.70 -10.66
CA PHE A 13 17.04 9.03 -10.93
C PHE A 13 16.82 9.40 -12.41
N LYS A 14 17.74 10.19 -13.00
CA LYS A 14 17.72 10.52 -14.44
C LYS A 14 17.98 9.29 -15.32
N ALA A 15 18.81 8.37 -14.85
CA ALA A 15 19.04 7.08 -15.48
C ALA A 15 17.88 6.07 -15.28
N GLN A 16 16.80 6.50 -14.61
CA GLN A 16 15.63 5.67 -14.28
C GLN A 16 15.91 4.48 -13.34
N ASP A 17 17.10 4.45 -12.72
CA ASP A 17 17.40 3.51 -11.64
C ASP A 17 16.88 4.06 -10.32
N TYR A 18 15.56 3.94 -10.13
CA TYR A 18 14.88 4.51 -8.97
C TYR A 18 15.24 3.79 -7.67
N ALA A 19 15.56 2.50 -7.72
CA ALA A 19 15.95 1.72 -6.55
C ALA A 19 17.32 2.16 -6.03
N ALA A 20 18.33 2.26 -6.90
CA ALA A 20 19.64 2.77 -6.50
C ALA A 20 19.60 4.25 -6.12
N ALA A 21 18.77 5.06 -6.81
CA ALA A 21 18.56 6.46 -6.43
C ALA A 21 18.00 6.59 -5.00
N ALA A 22 17.00 5.78 -4.64
CA ALA A 22 16.42 5.78 -3.30
C ALA A 22 17.46 5.41 -2.21
N GLN A 23 18.38 4.48 -2.50
CA GLN A 23 19.48 4.15 -1.60
C GLN A 23 20.42 5.33 -1.40
N GLN A 24 20.82 6.02 -2.47
CA GLN A 24 21.67 7.21 -2.36
C GLN A 24 20.99 8.34 -1.57
N TYR A 25 19.70 8.57 -1.78
CA TYR A 25 18.97 9.54 -0.97
C TYR A 25 18.84 9.11 0.50
N SER A 26 18.77 7.82 0.78
CA SER A 26 18.78 7.31 2.16
C SER A 26 20.12 7.62 2.84
N LEU A 27 21.24 7.38 2.16
CA LEU A 27 22.56 7.80 2.67
C LEU A 27 22.67 9.32 2.86
N ALA A 28 22.02 10.11 2.00
CA ALA A 28 21.96 11.56 2.17
C ALA A 28 21.16 11.97 3.43
N ILE A 29 20.05 11.29 3.70
CA ILE A 29 19.20 11.49 4.89
C ILE A 29 19.95 11.09 6.15
N ASP A 30 20.62 9.92 6.16
CA ASP A 30 21.39 9.43 7.30
C ASP A 30 22.54 10.38 7.65
N ALA A 31 23.16 10.99 6.63
CA ALA A 31 24.21 11.99 6.82
C ALA A 31 23.67 13.34 7.31
N LEU A 32 22.53 13.80 6.77
CA LEU A 32 21.85 15.03 7.16
C LEU A 32 20.38 14.99 6.76
N PRO A 33 19.43 14.83 7.70
CA PRO A 33 18.00 14.85 7.38
C PRO A 33 17.59 16.21 6.79
N HIS A 34 17.01 16.20 5.58
CA HIS A 34 16.62 17.42 4.88
C HIS A 34 15.40 17.20 3.98
N PRO A 35 14.42 18.13 3.91
CA PRO A 35 13.16 17.95 3.16
C PRO A 35 13.36 17.56 1.70
N VAL A 36 14.40 18.10 1.06
CA VAL A 36 14.72 17.80 -0.34
C VAL A 36 15.05 16.33 -0.54
N TYR A 37 15.78 15.70 0.39
CA TYR A 37 16.18 14.31 0.26
C TYR A 37 14.98 13.38 0.44
N TYR A 38 14.14 13.64 1.45
CA TYR A 38 12.85 12.96 1.61
C TYR A 38 11.96 13.11 0.39
N SER A 39 11.85 14.33 -0.14
CA SER A 39 11.05 14.60 -1.34
C SER A 39 11.55 13.78 -2.53
N ASN A 40 12.87 13.75 -2.77
CA ASN A 40 13.46 13.01 -3.88
C ASN A 40 13.34 11.49 -3.71
N ARG A 41 13.50 10.97 -2.50
CA ARG A 41 13.30 9.55 -2.20
C ARG A 41 11.83 9.15 -2.36
N ALA A 42 10.89 9.98 -1.90
CA ALA A 42 9.46 9.79 -2.17
C ALA A 42 9.14 9.73 -3.67
N ALA A 43 9.80 10.54 -4.50
CA ALA A 43 9.64 10.47 -5.95
C ALA A 43 10.13 9.14 -6.54
N CYS A 44 11.21 8.57 -5.98
CA CYS A 44 11.68 7.23 -6.36
C CYS A 44 10.63 6.18 -6.00
N TYR A 45 10.09 6.24 -4.78
CA TYR A 45 9.07 5.30 -4.31
C TYR A 45 7.77 5.38 -5.12
N LEU A 46 7.33 6.58 -5.50
CA LEU A 46 6.20 6.74 -6.44
C LEU A 46 6.47 6.06 -7.78
N LYS A 47 7.71 6.14 -8.31
CA LYS A 47 8.09 5.47 -9.56
C LYS A 47 8.22 3.96 -9.43
N LEU A 48 8.51 3.48 -8.22
CA LEU A 48 8.59 2.05 -7.89
C LEU A 48 7.24 1.45 -7.49
N GLY A 49 6.18 2.25 -7.37
CA GLY A 49 4.86 1.81 -6.89
C GLY A 49 4.80 1.57 -5.37
N ASP A 50 5.81 2.01 -4.63
CA ASP A 50 5.85 1.90 -3.16
C ASP A 50 5.19 3.14 -2.52
N TYR A 51 3.86 3.20 -2.65
CA TYR A 51 3.10 4.38 -2.25
C TYR A 51 3.12 4.62 -0.74
N GLU A 52 3.20 3.56 0.07
CA GLU A 52 3.26 3.67 1.53
C GLU A 52 4.55 4.37 1.96
N LYS A 53 5.71 3.92 1.46
CA LYS A 53 6.99 4.60 1.75
C LYS A 53 7.02 6.00 1.16
N ALA A 54 6.44 6.22 -0.02
CA ALA A 54 6.35 7.57 -0.60
C ALA A 54 5.56 8.52 0.32
N ALA A 55 4.41 8.10 0.84
CA ALA A 55 3.60 8.89 1.76
C ALA A 55 4.34 9.14 3.09
N ALA A 56 4.99 8.12 3.65
CA ALA A 56 5.78 8.23 4.88
C ALA A 56 6.97 9.20 4.74
N ASP A 57 7.68 9.15 3.60
CA ASP A 57 8.75 10.09 3.29
C ASP A 57 8.23 11.51 3.12
N CYS A 58 7.08 11.69 2.47
CA CYS A 58 6.51 13.02 2.32
C CYS A 58 6.14 13.64 3.66
N LYS A 59 5.54 12.85 4.56
CA LYS A 59 5.23 13.27 5.92
C LYS A 59 6.50 13.65 6.69
N SER A 60 7.48 12.75 6.73
CA SER A 60 8.76 12.99 7.41
C SER A 60 9.48 14.21 6.85
N GLY A 61 9.45 14.38 5.52
CA GLY A 61 10.03 15.54 4.84
C GLY A 61 9.38 16.86 5.25
N LEU A 62 8.05 16.87 5.48
CA LEU A 62 7.32 18.04 5.98
C LEU A 62 7.71 18.37 7.42
N ASP A 63 7.93 17.37 8.28
CA ASP A 63 8.42 17.58 9.65
C ASP A 63 9.81 18.27 9.67
N HIS A 64 10.56 18.14 8.58
CA HIS A 64 11.86 18.79 8.38
C HIS A 64 11.79 20.14 7.66
N VAL A 65 10.61 20.66 7.31
CA VAL A 65 10.46 22.01 6.74
C VAL A 65 10.58 23.05 7.85
N PRO A 66 11.41 24.11 7.69
CA PRO A 66 11.60 25.12 8.73
C PRO A 66 10.30 25.84 9.15
N GLU A 67 9.38 26.07 8.22
CA GLU A 67 8.06 26.68 8.48
C GLU A 67 7.19 25.87 9.45
N PHE A 68 7.41 24.55 9.52
CA PHE A 68 6.71 23.64 10.42
C PHE A 68 7.54 23.26 11.66
N GLN A 69 8.78 23.76 11.76
CA GLN A 69 9.66 23.59 12.91
C GLN A 69 9.80 24.87 13.72
N LYS A 70 10.25 24.74 14.97
CA LYS A 70 10.75 25.89 15.74
C LYS A 70 11.96 26.50 15.03
N PRO A 71 12.10 27.84 14.96
CA PRO A 71 13.18 28.49 14.22
C PRO A 71 14.54 28.00 14.75
N LYS A 72 15.37 27.49 13.83
CA LYS A 72 16.76 27.09 14.10
C LYS A 72 17.70 28.11 13.44
N PRO A 73 18.71 28.63 14.15
CA PRO A 73 19.71 29.49 13.52
C PRO A 73 20.52 28.69 12.48
N ASN A 74 20.88 29.33 11.36
CA ASN A 74 21.76 28.80 10.31
C ASN A 74 21.23 27.63 9.45
N VAL A 75 19.92 27.53 9.22
CA VAL A 75 19.39 26.62 8.19
C VAL A 75 19.50 27.29 6.82
N PRO A 76 20.11 26.64 5.81
CA PRO A 76 20.07 27.14 4.43
C PRO A 76 18.62 27.39 4.00
N GLU A 77 18.37 28.51 3.35
CA GLU A 77 17.04 28.87 2.88
C GLU A 77 16.45 27.73 2.01
N LEU A 78 15.37 27.13 2.49
CA LEU A 78 14.68 26.07 1.77
C LEU A 78 13.92 26.70 0.60
N LYS A 79 14.06 26.12 -0.59
CA LYS A 79 13.26 26.57 -1.74
C LYS A 79 11.77 26.39 -1.44
N PRO A 80 10.93 27.41 -1.67
CA PRO A 80 9.49 27.37 -1.36
C PRO A 80 8.75 26.26 -2.12
N ASP A 81 9.32 25.75 -3.22
CA ASP A 81 8.75 24.64 -3.97
C ASP A 81 8.82 23.29 -3.26
N THR A 82 9.73 23.12 -2.28
CA THR A 82 9.99 21.80 -1.68
C THR A 82 8.80 21.30 -0.85
N PRO A 83 8.23 22.10 0.06
CA PRO A 83 7.01 21.72 0.77
C PRO A 83 5.83 21.44 -0.17
N ILE A 84 5.65 22.27 -1.21
CA ILE A 84 4.62 22.08 -2.23
C ILE A 84 4.78 20.72 -2.92
N LYS A 85 6.01 20.35 -3.31
CA LYS A 85 6.32 19.04 -3.91
C LYS A 85 6.03 17.89 -2.95
N LEU A 86 6.30 18.04 -1.66
CA LEU A 86 5.99 17.04 -0.65
C LEU A 86 4.48 16.84 -0.52
N PHE A 87 3.68 17.91 -0.39
CA PHE A 87 2.21 17.82 -0.39
C PHE A 87 1.67 17.16 -1.65
N PHE A 88 2.18 17.56 -2.81
CA PHE A 88 1.74 17.03 -4.09
C PHE A 88 2.06 15.53 -4.22
N ARG A 89 3.29 15.12 -3.92
CA ARG A 89 3.72 13.71 -3.97
C ARG A 89 2.99 12.85 -2.95
N TRP A 90 2.70 13.38 -1.76
CA TRP A 90 1.88 12.69 -0.77
C TRP A 90 0.45 12.48 -1.26
N SER A 91 -0.14 13.50 -1.86
CA SER A 91 -1.47 13.38 -2.50
C SER A 91 -1.48 12.31 -3.59
N GLN A 92 -0.44 12.26 -4.44
CA GLN A 92 -0.31 11.22 -5.47
C GLN A 92 -0.19 9.82 -4.87
N ALA A 93 0.65 9.65 -3.84
CA ALA A 93 0.81 8.37 -3.17
C ALA A 93 -0.52 7.87 -2.57
N LEU A 94 -1.28 8.76 -1.92
CA LEU A 94 -2.59 8.43 -1.36
C LEU A 94 -3.65 8.16 -2.44
N GLU A 95 -3.59 8.88 -3.56
CA GLU A 95 -4.43 8.62 -4.73
C GLU A 95 -4.18 7.21 -5.28
N ASP A 96 -2.92 6.82 -5.44
CA ASP A 96 -2.54 5.51 -5.96
C ASP A 96 -2.85 4.36 -4.97
N GLN A 97 -2.94 4.67 -3.66
CA GLN A 97 -3.47 3.75 -2.65
C GLN A 97 -5.02 3.64 -2.67
N GLY A 98 -5.71 4.45 -3.47
CA GLY A 98 -7.17 4.55 -3.48
C GLY A 98 -7.75 5.34 -2.30
N ASN A 99 -6.92 5.95 -1.46
CA ASN A 99 -7.36 6.77 -0.34
C ASN A 99 -7.61 8.22 -0.77
N PHE A 100 -8.65 8.41 -1.59
CA PHE A 100 -8.99 9.73 -2.15
C PHE A 100 -9.37 10.76 -1.07
N ALA A 101 -9.96 10.32 0.04
CA ALA A 101 -10.33 11.22 1.14
C ALA A 101 -9.08 11.83 1.81
N ALA A 102 -8.08 11.00 2.12
CA ALA A 102 -6.81 11.48 2.66
C ALA A 102 -6.05 12.32 1.64
N ALA A 103 -6.05 11.93 0.35
CA ALA A 103 -5.39 12.70 -0.71
C ALA A 103 -5.98 14.13 -0.84
N ILE A 104 -7.30 14.27 -0.74
CA ILE A 104 -8.01 15.56 -0.71
C ILE A 104 -7.62 16.38 0.53
N TYR A 105 -7.55 15.74 1.69
CA TYR A 105 -7.16 16.41 2.94
C TYR A 105 -5.74 16.99 2.83
N VAL A 106 -4.77 16.21 2.36
CA VAL A 106 -3.38 16.63 2.16
C VAL A 106 -3.30 17.84 1.22
N CYS A 107 -4.02 17.82 0.09
CA CYS A 107 -4.06 18.99 -0.82
C CYS A 107 -4.64 20.24 -0.15
N LYS A 108 -5.71 20.10 0.64
CA LYS A 108 -6.31 21.23 1.36
C LYS A 108 -5.35 21.81 2.41
N SER A 109 -4.66 20.94 3.15
CA SER A 109 -3.66 21.34 4.13
C SER A 109 -2.50 22.10 3.46
N GLY A 110 -2.01 21.61 2.31
CA GLY A 110 -1.00 22.33 1.53
C GLY A 110 -1.48 23.69 1.04
N LEU A 111 -2.72 23.79 0.53
CA LEU A 111 -3.31 25.06 0.07
C LEU A 111 -3.63 26.04 1.21
N LYS A 112 -3.77 25.57 2.45
CA LYS A 112 -3.91 26.47 3.62
C LYS A 112 -2.63 27.29 3.83
N THR A 113 -1.48 26.68 3.60
CA THR A 113 -0.16 27.33 3.72
C THR A 113 0.24 28.03 2.42
N TYR A 114 -0.08 27.43 1.27
CA TYR A 114 0.27 27.90 -0.07
C TYR A 114 -0.99 28.11 -0.94
N PRO A 115 -1.81 29.15 -0.67
CA PRO A 115 -3.13 29.31 -1.29
C PRO A 115 -3.09 29.53 -2.81
N ASP A 116 -2.02 30.16 -3.32
CA ASP A 116 -1.89 30.50 -4.74
C ASP A 116 -1.24 29.38 -5.57
N ASN A 117 -1.13 28.15 -5.03
CA ASN A 117 -0.50 27.05 -5.74
C ASN A 117 -1.45 26.37 -6.75
N GLU A 118 -1.15 26.53 -8.05
CA GLU A 118 -1.93 25.95 -9.14
C GLU A 118 -1.88 24.40 -9.17
N SER A 119 -0.72 23.80 -8.89
CA SER A 119 -0.55 22.34 -8.96
C SER A 119 -1.41 21.61 -7.92
N LEU A 120 -1.41 22.08 -6.68
CA LEU A 120 -2.24 21.54 -5.60
C LEU A 120 -3.73 21.80 -5.84
N THR A 121 -4.08 22.99 -6.38
CA THR A 121 -5.47 23.32 -6.75
C THR A 121 -5.99 22.38 -7.84
N THR A 122 -5.18 22.11 -8.86
CA THR A 122 -5.53 21.22 -9.96
C THR A 122 -5.70 19.78 -9.48
N GLN A 123 -4.77 19.29 -8.66
CA GLN A 123 -4.86 17.95 -8.07
C GLN A 123 -6.10 17.80 -7.17
N LEU A 124 -6.41 18.81 -6.35
CA LEU A 124 -7.60 18.81 -5.50
C LEU A 124 -8.89 18.71 -6.33
N LYS A 125 -9.01 19.50 -7.40
CA LYS A 125 -10.18 19.47 -8.31
C LYS A 125 -10.33 18.09 -8.97
N LYS A 126 -9.23 17.50 -9.45
CA LYS A 126 -9.21 16.16 -10.04
C LYS A 126 -9.75 15.12 -9.05
N LEU A 127 -9.20 15.08 -7.84
CA LEU A 127 -9.59 14.12 -6.80
C LEU A 127 -11.07 14.28 -6.39
N GLN A 128 -11.54 15.52 -6.22
CA GLN A 128 -12.95 15.80 -5.92
C GLN A 128 -13.88 15.32 -7.04
N TRP A 129 -13.47 15.47 -8.30
CA TRP A 129 -14.23 14.98 -9.43
C TRP A 129 -14.31 13.46 -9.43
N VAL A 130 -13.21 12.75 -9.18
CA VAL A 130 -13.16 11.29 -9.08
C VAL A 130 -14.15 10.79 -8.02
N VAL A 131 -14.06 11.32 -6.79
CA VAL A 131 -14.97 10.93 -5.70
C VAL A 131 -16.44 11.24 -6.03
N LYS A 132 -16.71 12.37 -6.68
CA LYS A 132 -18.07 12.74 -7.11
C LYS A 132 -18.60 11.79 -8.18
N LYS A 133 -17.75 11.36 -9.11
CA LYS A 133 -18.09 10.38 -10.13
C LYS A 133 -18.38 9.02 -9.50
N GLU A 134 -17.50 8.51 -8.64
CA GLU A 134 -17.70 7.22 -7.95
C GLU A 134 -19.00 7.19 -7.14
N LYS A 135 -19.33 8.28 -6.44
CA LYS A 135 -20.61 8.41 -5.72
C LYS A 135 -21.83 8.37 -6.65
N ARG A 136 -21.72 8.94 -7.86
CA ARG A 136 -22.80 8.89 -8.86
C ARG A 136 -22.97 7.49 -9.41
N ASP A 137 -21.87 6.85 -9.82
CA ASP A 137 -21.87 5.49 -10.36
C ASP A 137 -22.41 4.48 -9.32
N MET A 138 -22.07 4.68 -8.03
CA MET A 138 -22.59 3.89 -6.93
C MET A 138 -24.10 4.11 -6.69
N LYS A 139 -24.58 5.36 -6.79
CA LYS A 139 -26.01 5.69 -6.68
C LYS A 139 -26.82 5.12 -7.84
N GLU A 140 -26.27 5.13 -9.05
CA GLU A 140 -26.93 4.60 -10.25
C GLU A 140 -27.03 3.07 -10.20
N LYS A 141 -25.97 2.37 -9.77
CA LYS A 141 -26.01 0.93 -9.49
C LYS A 141 -27.00 0.54 -8.40
N ALA A 142 -27.18 1.37 -7.38
CA ALA A 142 -28.16 1.14 -6.32
C ALA A 142 -29.62 1.39 -6.76
N CYS A 143 -29.83 2.13 -7.86
CA CYS A 143 -31.15 2.49 -8.40
C CYS A 143 -31.58 1.58 -9.57
N ALA A 144 -30.74 0.62 -9.97
CA ALA A 144 -31.08 -0.35 -11.00
C ALA A 144 -32.12 -1.35 -10.46
N PRO A 145 -33.24 -1.58 -11.18
CA PRO A 145 -34.25 -2.53 -10.74
C PRO A 145 -33.66 -3.94 -10.67
N GLN A 146 -33.73 -4.57 -9.49
CA GLN A 146 -33.37 -5.98 -9.33
C GLN A 146 -34.30 -6.85 -10.20
N PRO A 147 -33.79 -7.92 -10.85
CA PRO A 147 -34.65 -8.90 -11.51
C PRO A 147 -35.70 -9.41 -10.52
N GLN A 148 -36.97 -9.36 -10.93
CA GLN A 148 -38.12 -9.67 -10.09
C GLN A 148 -37.95 -11.05 -9.43
N ALA A 149 -37.75 -11.04 -8.11
CA ALA A 149 -37.85 -12.24 -7.28
C ALA A 149 -39.30 -12.74 -7.32
N GLN A 150 -39.48 -14.03 -7.62
CA GLN A 150 -40.80 -14.65 -7.63
C GLN A 150 -41.43 -14.65 -6.22
N PRO A 151 -42.78 -14.60 -6.11
CA PRO A 151 -43.44 -14.37 -4.84
C PRO A 151 -43.39 -15.62 -3.95
N ILE A 152 -42.86 -15.46 -2.75
CA ILE A 152 -43.00 -16.41 -1.63
C ILE A 152 -44.29 -16.03 -0.87
N PRO A 153 -45.21 -16.96 -0.56
CA PRO A 153 -46.44 -16.65 0.16
C PRO A 153 -46.20 -16.31 1.64
N THR A 154 -46.88 -15.28 2.11
CA THR A 154 -46.92 -14.71 3.48
C THR A 154 -47.58 -15.66 4.49
N PRO A 155 -47.19 -15.57 5.78
CA PRO A 155 -48.14 -15.12 6.80
C PRO A 155 -47.51 -14.06 7.73
N GLU A 156 -48.08 -12.87 7.86
CA GLU A 156 -49.15 -12.45 8.79
C GLU A 156 -48.64 -11.95 10.16
N ALA A 157 -49.02 -10.70 10.46
CA ALA A 157 -49.06 -9.98 11.75
C ALA A 157 -47.76 -9.64 12.54
N SER A 158 -47.43 -8.34 12.50
CA SER A 158 -46.78 -7.54 13.58
C SER A 158 -47.88 -6.64 14.20
N PRO A 159 -47.75 -6.00 15.40
CA PRO A 159 -46.53 -5.33 15.88
C PRO A 159 -46.30 -5.29 17.42
N THR A 160 -45.05 -5.07 17.85
CA THR A 160 -44.70 -4.18 18.98
C THR A 160 -43.20 -3.88 18.89
N THR A 161 -42.84 -2.74 18.33
CA THR A 161 -41.48 -2.18 18.43
C THR A 161 -41.52 -1.08 19.49
N GLN A 162 -40.81 -1.28 20.59
CA GLN A 162 -40.56 -0.22 21.57
C GLN A 162 -39.56 0.78 20.98
N THR A 163 -39.99 2.03 20.86
CA THR A 163 -39.22 3.16 20.36
C THR A 163 -38.27 3.66 21.46
N ILE A 164 -36.96 3.54 21.27
CA ILE A 164 -35.94 4.25 22.05
C ILE A 164 -35.56 5.52 21.28
N PRO A 165 -35.56 6.72 21.90
CA PRO A 165 -35.34 7.97 21.18
C PRO A 165 -33.88 8.14 20.73
N ILE A 166 -33.68 8.31 19.42
CA ILE A 166 -32.42 8.76 18.82
C ILE A 166 -32.29 10.26 19.08
N LYS A 167 -31.37 10.64 19.97
CA LYS A 167 -30.94 12.03 20.14
C LYS A 167 -30.01 12.39 18.99
N VAL A 168 -30.47 13.26 18.10
CA VAL A 168 -29.67 13.90 17.05
C VAL A 168 -28.56 14.71 17.73
N VAL A 169 -27.31 14.26 17.58
CA VAL A 169 -26.13 15.09 17.85
C VAL A 169 -25.50 15.43 16.52
N SER A 170 -25.74 16.67 16.10
CA SER A 170 -24.92 17.40 15.15
C SER A 170 -23.49 17.50 15.67
N SER A 171 -22.52 17.31 14.77
CA SER A 171 -21.05 17.34 14.97
C SER A 171 -20.43 16.06 15.54
N LEU A 172 -19.53 15.46 14.74
CA LEU A 172 -18.60 14.42 15.16
C LEU A 172 -17.24 15.06 15.50
N PRO A 173 -16.51 14.50 16.47
CA PRO A 173 -15.65 15.22 17.42
C PRO A 173 -14.21 15.52 16.96
N ASP A 174 -13.63 16.55 17.57
CA ASP A 174 -12.25 17.07 17.44
C ASP A 174 -11.14 16.16 18.02
N ASP A 175 -11.21 14.83 17.84
CA ASP A 175 -10.15 13.93 18.33
C ASP A 175 -9.55 13.09 17.19
N LEU A 176 -8.65 13.73 16.44
CA LEU A 176 -7.67 13.08 15.56
C LEU A 176 -6.24 13.57 15.87
N MET A 177 -5.99 14.03 17.10
CA MET A 177 -4.72 14.64 17.52
C MET A 177 -4.22 14.20 18.92
N SER A 178 -4.59 13.03 19.42
CA SER A 178 -4.20 12.58 20.77
C SER A 178 -3.46 11.23 20.87
N ILE A 179 -3.02 10.61 19.76
CA ILE A 179 -2.22 9.34 19.83
C ILE A 179 -0.70 9.57 19.79
N TYR A 180 -0.22 10.80 19.56
CA TYR A 180 1.22 11.06 19.53
C TYR A 180 1.55 12.33 20.31
N ASN A 181 1.64 12.20 21.63
CA ASN A 181 2.60 12.91 22.46
C ASN A 181 2.54 12.42 23.92
N THR A 182 3.61 11.81 24.39
CA THR A 182 4.20 12.11 25.72
C THR A 182 5.71 11.80 25.70
N PRO A 183 6.50 12.49 26.56
CA PRO A 183 7.90 12.76 26.33
C PRO A 183 8.87 11.77 27.01
N GLU A 184 10.13 11.91 26.62
CA GLU A 184 11.35 11.31 27.17
C GLU A 184 11.37 11.15 28.70
N THR A 185 11.92 10.02 29.16
CA THR A 185 12.82 9.99 30.32
C THR A 185 14.00 9.08 29.99
N THR A 186 15.16 9.72 29.82
CA THR A 186 16.49 9.16 30.04
C THR A 186 16.67 8.90 31.54
N ASP A 187 17.06 7.70 31.96
CA ASP A 187 18.28 7.49 32.74
C ASP A 187 18.56 6.00 33.01
N LEU A 188 19.83 5.72 33.33
CA LEU A 188 20.44 4.46 33.78
C LEU A 188 21.12 3.57 32.72
N LEU A 189 22.35 3.99 32.43
CA LEU A 189 23.54 3.15 32.27
C LEU A 189 23.53 1.93 33.22
N GLU A 190 23.75 0.74 32.67
CA GLU A 190 24.78 -0.19 33.18
C GLU A 190 25.05 -1.33 32.19
N SER A 191 26.32 -1.48 31.81
CA SER A 191 26.84 -2.64 31.07
C SER A 191 27.17 -3.78 32.04
N PRO A 192 27.15 -5.04 31.59
CA PRO A 192 28.24 -5.93 31.98
C PRO A 192 28.82 -6.76 30.84
N LYS A 193 30.11 -6.53 30.63
CA LYS A 193 31.25 -7.45 30.44
C LYS A 193 31.04 -8.80 29.72
N LEU A 194 31.88 -8.97 28.70
CA LEU A 194 32.40 -10.24 28.18
C LEU A 194 32.76 -11.23 29.31
N THR A 195 32.29 -12.46 29.18
CA THR A 195 33.05 -13.65 29.60
C THR A 195 32.94 -14.74 28.54
N THR A 196 34.12 -15.18 28.12
CA THR A 196 34.44 -16.31 27.25
C THR A 196 34.06 -17.62 27.92
N THR A 197 33.29 -18.48 27.24
CA THR A 197 33.40 -19.94 27.40
C THR A 197 33.21 -20.63 26.06
N SER A 198 33.92 -21.75 25.93
CA SER A 198 34.31 -22.45 24.72
C SER A 198 33.29 -23.53 24.30
N SER A 199 33.27 -23.80 22.99
CA SER A 199 32.96 -25.10 22.36
C SER A 199 31.51 -25.58 22.37
N THR A 200 30.89 -25.66 21.18
CA THR A 200 30.66 -26.93 20.45
C THR A 200 30.19 -26.60 19.02
N HIS A 201 30.78 -27.24 18.03
CA HIS A 201 30.42 -27.10 16.61
C HIS A 201 28.97 -27.55 16.36
N HIS A 202 28.10 -26.62 15.95
CA HIS A 202 26.89 -26.94 15.20
C HIS A 202 26.86 -26.12 13.92
N ALA A 203 26.70 -26.83 12.80
CA ALA A 203 26.64 -26.29 11.45
C ALA A 203 25.58 -25.18 11.36
N PHE A 204 25.98 -24.01 10.86
CA PHE A 204 25.06 -22.96 10.43
C PHE A 204 24.14 -23.52 9.34
N PRO A 205 22.80 -23.52 9.50
CA PRO A 205 21.94 -23.60 8.34
C PRO A 205 22.10 -22.30 7.55
N THR A 206 22.67 -22.39 6.36
CA THR A 206 22.89 -21.28 5.41
C THR A 206 21.58 -20.83 4.76
N GLN A 207 20.49 -20.67 5.52
CA GLN A 207 19.23 -20.16 4.97
C GLN A 207 18.66 -19.09 5.90
N LEU A 208 18.60 -17.87 5.37
CA LEU A 208 17.88 -16.76 5.97
C LEU A 208 16.40 -17.18 6.09
N PRO A 209 15.74 -17.01 7.25
CA PRO A 209 14.33 -17.38 7.41
C PRO A 209 13.47 -16.66 6.37
N LEU A 210 12.52 -17.36 5.75
CA LEU A 210 11.53 -16.73 4.87
C LEU A 210 10.71 -15.75 5.70
N MET A 211 10.90 -14.45 5.47
CA MET A 211 10.13 -13.39 6.11
C MET A 211 8.85 -13.16 5.30
N LEU A 212 7.77 -13.83 5.70
CA LEU A 212 6.44 -13.60 5.13
C LEU A 212 5.86 -12.30 5.71
N PRO A 213 5.37 -11.36 4.87
CA PRO A 213 4.81 -10.11 5.35
C PRO A 213 3.42 -10.32 5.98
N ASP A 214 3.08 -9.54 7.01
CA ASP A 214 1.73 -9.56 7.60
C ASP A 214 0.68 -8.92 6.68
N CYS A 215 1.12 -7.98 5.84
CA CYS A 215 0.30 -7.29 4.85
C CYS A 215 0.99 -7.35 3.48
N LEU A 216 0.29 -7.89 2.48
CA LEU A 216 0.78 -8.00 1.12
C LEU A 216 0.40 -6.78 0.29
N ASN A 217 1.36 -6.23 -0.44
CA ASN A 217 1.19 -5.19 -1.47
C ASN A 217 1.90 -5.63 -2.77
N ALA A 218 1.71 -4.91 -3.88
CA ALA A 218 2.26 -5.29 -5.18
C ALA A 218 3.78 -5.56 -5.14
N TYR A 219 4.52 -4.72 -4.41
CA TYR A 219 5.98 -4.83 -4.28
C TYR A 219 6.40 -6.07 -3.49
N THR A 220 5.84 -6.26 -2.29
CA THR A 220 6.16 -7.42 -1.44
C THR A 220 5.75 -8.73 -2.12
N LEU A 221 4.63 -8.74 -2.84
CA LEU A 221 4.23 -9.86 -3.68
C LEU A 221 5.26 -10.14 -4.78
N ALA A 222 5.72 -9.11 -5.50
CA ALA A 222 6.74 -9.26 -6.53
C ALA A 222 8.07 -9.77 -5.98
N GLN A 223 8.41 -9.46 -4.72
CA GLN A 223 9.58 -10.03 -4.05
C GLN A 223 9.36 -11.47 -3.61
N LEU A 224 8.17 -11.81 -3.09
CA LEU A 224 7.82 -13.19 -2.74
C LEU A 224 7.88 -14.12 -3.96
N LEU A 225 7.40 -13.66 -5.12
CA LEU A 225 7.44 -14.43 -6.37
C LEU A 225 8.86 -14.65 -6.91
N LYS A 226 9.86 -13.89 -6.41
CA LYS A 226 11.28 -14.05 -6.73
C LYS A 226 12.03 -14.90 -5.69
N SER A 227 11.32 -15.52 -4.75
CA SER A 227 11.94 -16.33 -3.70
C SER A 227 12.65 -17.55 -4.30
N PRO A 228 13.73 -18.04 -3.66
CA PRO A 228 14.39 -19.29 -4.05
C PRO A 228 13.41 -20.45 -4.17
N GLN A 229 13.61 -21.33 -5.16
CA GLN A 229 12.68 -22.41 -5.49
C GLN A 229 12.34 -23.34 -4.32
N ASN A 230 13.26 -23.52 -3.37
CA ASN A 230 13.04 -24.30 -2.16
C ASN A 230 12.11 -23.64 -1.14
N GLN A 231 11.90 -22.32 -1.22
CA GLN A 231 10.97 -21.55 -0.37
C GLN A 231 9.60 -21.34 -1.03
N MET A 232 9.48 -21.56 -2.34
CA MET A 232 8.22 -21.40 -3.07
C MET A 232 7.03 -22.22 -2.54
N PRO A 233 7.19 -23.44 -1.98
CA PRO A 233 6.07 -24.14 -1.36
C PRO A 233 5.44 -23.34 -0.20
N GLU A 234 6.25 -22.72 0.65
CA GLU A 234 5.77 -21.89 1.76
C GLU A 234 5.09 -20.62 1.27
N VAL A 235 5.67 -19.97 0.24
CA VAL A 235 5.05 -18.82 -0.44
C VAL A 235 3.68 -19.19 -1.02
N ARG A 236 3.56 -20.35 -1.68
CA ARG A 236 2.29 -20.85 -2.23
C ARG A 236 1.25 -21.09 -1.15
N THR A 237 1.63 -21.71 -0.04
CA THR A 237 0.74 -21.90 1.12
C THR A 237 0.28 -20.57 1.71
N TYR A 238 1.18 -19.60 1.82
CA TYR A 238 0.85 -18.24 2.28
C TYR A 238 -0.16 -17.56 1.33
N LEU A 239 0.12 -17.55 0.03
CA LEU A 239 -0.76 -16.91 -0.97
C LEU A 239 -2.13 -17.61 -1.08
N TYR A 240 -2.18 -18.94 -0.97
CA TYR A 240 -3.42 -19.72 -1.00
C TYR A 240 -4.38 -19.33 0.14
N ASN A 241 -3.82 -19.07 1.33
CA ASN A 241 -4.57 -18.72 2.53
C ASN A 241 -4.79 -17.22 2.71
N TYR A 242 -4.24 -16.38 1.82
CA TYR A 242 -4.35 -14.94 1.92
C TYR A 242 -5.78 -14.44 1.67
N ASP A 243 -6.12 -13.26 2.21
CA ASP A 243 -7.43 -12.62 2.02
C ASP A 243 -7.64 -12.21 0.56
N LEU A 244 -8.58 -12.88 -0.12
CA LEU A 244 -8.90 -12.67 -1.52
C LEU A 244 -9.48 -11.27 -1.78
N ASN A 245 -10.11 -10.64 -0.78
CA ASN A 245 -10.69 -9.31 -0.93
C ASN A 245 -9.63 -8.23 -1.15
N GLN A 246 -8.38 -8.50 -0.75
CA GLN A 246 -7.26 -7.58 -0.94
C GLN A 246 -6.73 -7.59 -2.38
N TRP A 247 -6.98 -8.64 -3.16
CA TRP A 247 -6.31 -8.83 -4.45
C TRP A 247 -6.61 -7.72 -5.46
N PRO A 248 -7.87 -7.24 -5.62
CA PRO A 248 -8.15 -6.08 -6.46
C PRO A 248 -7.38 -4.82 -6.04
N HIS A 249 -7.13 -4.64 -4.73
CA HIS A 249 -6.36 -3.52 -4.20
C HIS A 249 -4.85 -3.70 -4.44
N ILE A 250 -4.34 -4.92 -4.26
CA ILE A 250 -2.93 -5.27 -4.48
C ILE A 250 -2.54 -5.07 -5.94
N PHE A 251 -3.35 -5.55 -6.88
CA PHE A 251 -3.06 -5.45 -8.32
C PHE A 251 -3.48 -4.10 -8.92
N GLY A 252 -4.50 -3.45 -8.35
CA GLY A 252 -4.99 -2.13 -8.76
C GLY A 252 -5.17 -2.00 -10.28
N ARG A 253 -4.73 -0.86 -10.83
CA ARG A 253 -4.67 -0.60 -12.28
C ARG A 253 -3.47 -1.24 -12.99
N GLY A 254 -2.50 -1.76 -12.23
CA GLY A 254 -1.33 -2.45 -12.78
C GLY A 254 -1.72 -3.77 -13.41
N GLY A 255 -2.73 -4.42 -12.83
CA GLY A 255 -3.24 -5.71 -13.25
C GLY A 255 -2.42 -6.86 -12.68
N ILE A 256 -2.95 -8.06 -12.85
CA ILE A 256 -2.33 -9.31 -12.41
C ILE A 256 -1.31 -9.79 -13.45
N ASP A 257 -0.19 -10.34 -12.99
CA ASP A 257 0.91 -10.83 -13.84
C ASP A 257 0.87 -12.36 -14.02
N ALA A 258 1.47 -12.84 -15.11
CA ALA A 258 1.48 -14.27 -15.46
C ALA A 258 2.18 -15.14 -14.41
N ASP A 259 3.32 -14.67 -13.87
CA ASP A 259 4.10 -15.37 -12.84
C ASP A 259 3.26 -15.61 -11.58
N PHE A 260 2.45 -14.63 -11.18
CA PHE A 260 1.54 -14.77 -10.05
C PHE A 260 0.45 -15.82 -10.33
N ILE A 261 -0.19 -15.77 -11.50
CA ILE A 261 -1.24 -16.74 -11.86
C ILE A 261 -0.67 -18.15 -11.87
N GLU A 262 0.54 -18.33 -12.42
CA GLU A 262 1.22 -19.62 -12.45
C GLU A 262 1.48 -20.16 -11.04
N GLU A 263 2.02 -19.34 -10.14
CA GLU A 263 2.27 -19.75 -8.76
C GLU A 263 0.98 -20.02 -7.97
N MET A 264 -0.09 -19.26 -8.24
CA MET A 264 -1.41 -19.54 -7.67
C MET A 264 -2.01 -20.85 -8.18
N TYR A 265 -1.85 -21.18 -9.46
CA TYR A 265 -2.31 -22.46 -10.01
C TYR A 265 -1.53 -23.62 -9.41
N LYS A 266 -0.20 -23.48 -9.24
CA LYS A 266 0.59 -24.46 -8.50
C LYS A 266 0.13 -24.59 -7.05
N ALA A 267 -0.21 -23.48 -6.38
CA ALA A 267 -0.75 -23.51 -5.03
C ALA A 267 -2.10 -24.24 -4.96
N ILE A 268 -2.99 -24.03 -5.92
CA ILE A 268 -4.26 -24.78 -6.01
C ILE A 268 -4.00 -26.28 -6.19
N ILE A 269 -3.12 -26.67 -7.11
CA ILE A 269 -2.81 -28.08 -7.38
C ILE A 269 -2.16 -28.76 -6.17
N GLN A 270 -1.39 -28.02 -5.38
CA GLN A 270 -0.74 -28.52 -4.16
C GLN A 270 -1.72 -28.75 -3.00
N ASN A 271 -2.80 -27.97 -2.91
CA ASN A 271 -3.78 -28.07 -1.83
C ASN A 271 -4.94 -28.96 -2.27
N GLN A 272 -5.15 -30.08 -1.56
CA GLN A 272 -6.23 -31.04 -1.83
C GLN A 272 -7.55 -30.64 -1.15
N ASP A 273 -7.75 -29.34 -0.91
CA ASP A 273 -9.03 -28.85 -0.42
C ASP A 273 -10.08 -29.01 -1.52
N GLY A 274 -11.30 -29.38 -1.12
CA GLY A 274 -12.43 -29.51 -2.05
C GLY A 274 -12.64 -28.26 -2.93
N PRO A 275 -13.50 -28.32 -3.96
CA PRO A 275 -13.52 -27.35 -5.05
C PRO A 275 -13.85 -25.89 -4.67
N THR A 276 -14.34 -25.64 -3.45
CA THR A 276 -14.83 -24.33 -3.00
C THR A 276 -13.74 -23.25 -3.00
N ARG A 277 -12.64 -23.46 -2.28
CA ARG A 277 -11.56 -22.46 -2.16
C ARG A 277 -10.83 -22.23 -3.49
N PRO A 278 -10.47 -23.28 -4.27
CA PRO A 278 -9.95 -23.10 -5.63
C PRO A 278 -10.84 -22.25 -6.53
N LYS A 279 -12.17 -22.47 -6.51
CA LYS A 279 -13.12 -21.68 -7.28
C LYS A 279 -13.12 -20.21 -6.89
N GLU A 280 -13.14 -19.92 -5.59
CA GLU A 280 -13.10 -18.54 -5.09
C GLU A 280 -11.83 -17.80 -5.52
N ILE A 281 -10.68 -18.47 -5.42
CA ILE A 281 -9.38 -17.95 -5.86
C ILE A 281 -9.44 -17.62 -7.36
N VAL A 282 -9.84 -18.57 -8.21
CA VAL A 282 -9.90 -18.39 -9.66
C VAL A 282 -10.89 -17.29 -10.04
N GLN A 283 -12.08 -17.26 -9.43
CA GLN A 283 -13.08 -16.22 -9.67
C GLN A 283 -12.59 -14.83 -9.24
N THR A 284 -11.80 -14.73 -8.17
CA THR A 284 -11.20 -13.46 -7.75
C THR A 284 -10.12 -13.00 -8.72
N MET A 285 -9.23 -13.90 -9.17
CA MET A 285 -8.24 -13.55 -10.21
C MET A 285 -8.90 -13.08 -11.49
N LYS A 286 -9.98 -13.74 -11.93
CA LYS A 286 -10.77 -13.34 -13.12
C LYS A 286 -11.31 -11.90 -13.04
N LYS A 287 -11.47 -11.33 -11.83
CA LYS A 287 -11.92 -9.94 -11.61
C LYS A 287 -10.78 -8.92 -11.66
N CYS A 288 -9.52 -9.35 -11.51
CA CYS A 288 -8.37 -8.46 -11.55
C CYS A 288 -8.11 -7.94 -12.98
N GLU A 289 -7.66 -6.68 -13.10
CA GLU A 289 -7.31 -6.12 -14.41
C GLU A 289 -6.22 -6.96 -15.09
N ARG A 290 -6.27 -7.06 -16.42
CA ARG A 290 -5.33 -7.81 -17.27
C ARG A 290 -5.27 -9.33 -17.07
N PHE A 291 -6.15 -9.93 -16.25
CA PHE A 291 -6.19 -11.37 -16.04
C PHE A 291 -6.22 -12.17 -17.34
N ASN A 292 -7.12 -11.84 -18.27
CA ASN A 292 -7.25 -12.59 -19.52
C ASN A 292 -5.95 -12.57 -20.34
N ILE A 293 -5.25 -11.43 -20.37
CA ILE A 293 -3.99 -11.26 -21.10
C ILE A 293 -2.90 -12.06 -20.38
N ALA A 294 -2.71 -11.87 -19.08
CA ALA A 294 -1.70 -12.58 -18.29
C ALA A 294 -1.91 -14.11 -18.33
N ASN A 295 -3.14 -14.57 -18.23
CA ASN A 295 -3.48 -15.99 -18.29
C ASN A 295 -3.18 -16.63 -19.66
N THR A 296 -3.04 -15.86 -20.75
CA THR A 296 -2.60 -16.44 -22.03
C THR A 296 -1.18 -17.02 -21.97
N PHE A 297 -0.32 -16.46 -21.10
CA PHE A 297 1.08 -16.85 -20.98
C PHE A 297 1.31 -18.03 -20.02
N VAL A 298 0.29 -18.39 -19.23
CA VAL A 298 0.36 -19.51 -18.28
C VAL A 298 0.32 -20.85 -19.04
N PRO A 299 1.10 -21.88 -18.64
CA PRO A 299 1.05 -23.20 -19.26
C PRO A 299 -0.35 -23.84 -19.26
N ASN A 300 -0.72 -24.48 -20.38
CA ASN A 300 -2.06 -25.06 -20.54
C ASN A 300 -2.31 -26.29 -19.67
N ASP A 301 -1.28 -27.07 -19.35
CA ASP A 301 -1.37 -28.21 -18.45
C ASP A 301 -1.78 -27.79 -17.02
N LEU A 302 -1.29 -26.65 -16.54
CA LEU A 302 -1.72 -26.07 -15.26
C LEU A 302 -3.18 -25.62 -15.30
N LYS A 303 -3.60 -24.94 -16.38
CA LYS A 303 -4.99 -24.51 -16.57
C LYS A 303 -5.95 -25.69 -16.54
N THR A 304 -5.63 -26.75 -17.28
CA THR A 304 -6.47 -27.96 -17.34
C THR A 304 -6.63 -28.58 -15.95
N LYS A 305 -5.53 -28.78 -15.21
CA LYS A 305 -5.58 -29.33 -13.84
C LYS A 305 -6.40 -28.47 -12.88
N VAL A 306 -6.26 -27.14 -12.94
CA VAL A 306 -7.03 -26.23 -12.09
C VAL A 306 -8.52 -26.27 -12.46
N ASN A 307 -8.87 -26.35 -13.75
CA ASN A 307 -10.26 -26.46 -14.19
C ASN A 307 -10.90 -27.78 -13.72
N GLU A 308 -10.16 -28.89 -13.77
CA GLU A 308 -10.60 -30.19 -13.22
C GLU A 308 -10.87 -30.10 -11.71
N ILE A 309 -9.95 -29.50 -10.94
CA ILE A 309 -10.12 -29.29 -9.49
C ILE A 309 -11.32 -28.38 -9.20
N CYS A 310 -11.52 -27.34 -10.02
CA CYS A 310 -12.67 -26.47 -9.93
C CYS A 310 -13.96 -27.11 -10.47
N GLY A 311 -13.94 -28.32 -11.03
CA GLY A 311 -15.13 -28.95 -11.61
C GLY A 311 -15.76 -28.15 -12.77
N GLU A 312 -14.98 -27.30 -13.46
CA GLU A 312 -15.36 -26.66 -14.72
C GLU A 312 -14.95 -27.62 -15.84
N SER A 313 -15.85 -28.52 -16.28
CA SER A 313 -15.63 -29.30 -17.51
C SER A 313 -15.77 -28.37 -18.73
N GLN A 314 -14.91 -28.55 -19.73
CA GLN A 314 -14.84 -27.77 -20.98
C GLN A 314 -16.18 -27.63 -21.71
#